data_AF-A0A8T5H839-F1
#
_entry.id   AF-A0A8T5H839-F1
#
_cell.length_a   1.000
_cell.length_b   1.000
_cell.length_c   1.000
_cell.angle_alpha   90.00
_cell.angle_beta   90.00
_cell.angle_gamma   90.00
#
_symmetry.space_group_name_H-M   'P 1'
#
loop_
_entity.id
_entity.type
_entity.pdbx_description
1 polymer ?
#
loop_
_entity_poly.entity_id
_entity_poly.type
_entity_poly.pdbx_seq_one_letter_code
_entity_poly.pdbx_strand_id
1 'polypeptide(L)' 'FYPIMEEIPIMLPDDLRDKKHEIEFLKKYKDKLPEKIITQANPWHL' A
#
# COMPACT_ATOMS: atom_id res chain seq x y z
N PHE A 1 -0.24 -4.63 4.43
CA PHE A 1 -1.22 -4.96 3.38
C PHE A 1 -0.44 -5.38 2.15
N TYR A 2 -1.06 -6.11 1.22
CA TYR A 2 -0.47 -6.40 -0.09
C TYR A 2 -1.38 -5.78 -1.17
N PRO A 3 -0.88 -4.86 -2.00
CA PRO A 3 -1.69 -4.30 -3.08
C PRO A 3 -1.90 -5.35 -4.16
N ILE A 4 -3.11 -5.38 -4.72
CA ILE A 4 -3.42 -6.10 -5.96
C ILE A 4 -3.43 -5.06 -7.07
N MET A 5 -2.52 -5.18 -8.03
CA MET A 5 -2.40 -4.30 -9.17
C MET A 5 -2.55 -5.14 -10.43
N GLU A 6 -3.43 -4.70 -11.35
CA GLU A 6 -3.71 -5.44 -12.59
C GLU A 6 -4.10 -6.90 -12.32
N GLU A 7 -4.90 -7.14 -11.27
CA GLU A 7 -5.32 -8.47 -10.81
C GLU A 7 -4.19 -9.37 -10.26
N ILE A 8 -2.96 -8.86 -10.21
CA ILE A 8 -1.79 -9.56 -9.66
C ILE A 8 -1.51 -9.07 -8.24
N PRO A 9 -1.49 -9.97 -7.22
CA PRO A 9 -1.07 -9.60 -5.87
C PRO A 9 0.45 -9.37 -5.81
N ILE A 10 0.87 -8.21 -5.31
CA ILE A 10 2.28 -7.89 -5.10
C ILE A 10 2.67 -8.17 -3.65
N MET A 11 3.42 -9.25 -3.45
CA MET A 11 3.90 -9.70 -2.14
C MET A 11 5.41 -9.54 -2.05
N LEU A 12 5.86 -8.33 -1.72
CA LEU A 12 7.27 -8.01 -1.53
C LEU A 12 7.62 -7.95 -0.03
N PRO A 13 8.80 -8.46 0.38
CA PRO A 13 9.40 -8.14 1.67
C PRO A 13 9.58 -6.63 1.83
N ASP A 14 9.52 -6.11 3.06
CA ASP A 14 9.53 -4.68 3.32
C ASP A 14 10.75 -3.95 2.73
N ASP A 15 11.92 -4.59 2.74
CA ASP A 15 13.17 -4.04 2.17
C ASP A 15 13.16 -3.90 0.63
N LEU A 16 12.22 -4.59 -0.03
CA LEU A 16 12.06 -4.55 -1.49
C LEU A 16 10.86 -3.69 -1.92
N ARG A 17 10.10 -3.10 -0.98
CA ARG A 17 8.92 -2.29 -1.28
C ARG A 17 9.33 -0.87 -1.69
N ASP A 18 8.85 -0.43 -2.85
CA ASP A 18 9.06 0.94 -3.32
C ASP A 18 8.10 1.92 -2.62
N LYS A 19 8.65 2.75 -1.73
CA LYS A 19 7.90 3.74 -0.97
C LYS A 19 7.09 4.70 -1.85
N LYS A 20 7.62 5.13 -2.99
CA LYS A 20 6.94 6.10 -3.86
C LYS A 20 5.68 5.47 -4.45
N HIS A 21 5.81 4.29 -5.02
CA HIS A 21 4.68 3.55 -5.59
C HIS A 21 3.61 3.25 -4.54
N GLU A 22 4.00 2.91 -3.31
CA GLU A 22 3.03 2.66 -2.25
C GLU A 22 2.27 3.90 -1.79
N ILE A 23 2.97 5.03 -1.63
CA ILE A 23 2.30 6.28 -1.25
C ILE A 23 1.35 6.73 -2.35
N GLU A 24 1.69 6.54 -3.63
CA GLU A 24 0.79 6.82 -4.76
C GLU A 24 -0.44 5.90 -4.74
N PHE A 25 -0.26 4.59 -4.49
CA PHE A 25 -1.36 3.65 -4.31
C PHE A 25 -2.28 4.06 -3.15
N LEU A 26 -1.72 4.31 -1.97
CA LEU A 26 -2.48 4.70 -0.78
C LEU A 26 -3.27 5.98 -1.02
N LYS A 27 -2.66 7.00 -1.67
CA LYS A 27 -3.37 8.25 -2.01
C LYS A 27 -4.52 8.01 -2.99
N LYS A 28 -4.31 7.17 -4.01
CA LYS A 28 -5.31 6.86 -5.04
C LYS A 28 -6.53 6.13 -4.48
N TYR A 29 -6.32 5.27 -3.49
CA TYR A 29 -7.37 4.42 -2.92
C TYR A 29 -7.77 4.78 -1.49
N LYS A 30 -7.33 5.93 -0.96
CA LYS A 30 -7.53 6.33 0.44
C LYS A 30 -8.98 6.20 0.94
N ASP A 31 -9.95 6.54 0.08
CA ASP A 31 -11.38 6.57 0.44
C ASP A 31 -12.03 5.17 0.37
N LYS A 32 -11.33 4.19 -0.20
CA LYS A 32 -11.79 2.80 -0.37
C LYS A 32 -11.09 1.82 0.58
N LEU A 33 -9.97 2.24 1.16
CA LEU A 33 -9.17 1.41 2.06
C LEU A 33 -9.62 1.61 3.51
N PRO A 34 -9.51 0.57 4.36
CA PRO A 34 -9.75 0.72 5.79
C PRO A 34 -8.81 1.76 6.40
N GLU A 35 -9.30 2.57 7.34
CA GLU A 35 -8.54 3.64 7.99
C GLU A 35 -7.21 3.14 8.57
N LYS A 36 -7.21 1.98 9.23
CA LYS A 36 -5.98 1.35 9.77
C LYS A 36 -4.88 1.10 8.75
N ILE A 37 -5.23 0.90 7.47
CA ILE A 37 -4.24 0.76 6.39
C ILE A 37 -3.66 2.12 6.02
N ILE A 38 -4.48 3.16 6.07
CA ILE A 38 -4.06 4.52 5.75
C ILE A 38 -3.18 5.10 6.84
N THR A 39 -3.44 4.80 8.12
CA THR A 39 -2.80 5.49 9.25
C THR A 39 -1.79 4.65 10.03
N GLN A 40 -1.79 3.32 9.88
CA GLN A 40 -1.03 2.42 10.75
C GLN A 40 -0.32 1.27 10.01
N ALA A 41 -0.34 1.28 8.67
CA ALA A 41 0.31 0.22 7.91
C ALA A 41 1.84 0.27 7.98
N ASN A 42 2.43 -0.91 7.93
CA ASN A 42 3.86 -1.11 7.75
C ASN A 42 4.18 -1.58 6.33
N PRO A 43 5.34 -1.19 5.78
CA PRO A 43 6.29 -0.22 6.33
C PRO A 43 5.85 1.22 6.05
N TRP A 44 4.88 1.43 5.16
CA TRP A 44 4.43 2.75 4.73
C TRP A 44 2.93 2.93 4.96
N HIS A 45 2.57 4.12 5.42
CA HIS A 45 1.23 4.65 5.59
C HIS A 45 1.23 6.15 5.21
N LEU A 46 0.04 6.76 5.05
CA LEU A 46 -0.10 8.18 4.70
C LEU A 46 0.04 9.10 5.92
#